data_AF-A0A8S1V4U1-F1
#
_entry.id   AF-A0A8S1V4U1-F1
#
_cell.length_a   1.000
_cell.length_b   1.000
_cell.length_c   1.000
_cell.angle_alpha   90.00
_cell.angle_beta   90.00
_cell.angle_gamma   90.00
#
_symmetry.space_group_name_H-M   'P 1'
#
loop_
_entity.id
_entity.type
_entity.pdbx_description
1 polymer ?
#
loop_
_entity_poly.entity_id
_entity_poly.type
_entity_poly.pdbx_seq_one_letter_code
_entity_poly.pdbx_strand_id
1 'polypeptide(L)'
;MNSPFRISSARRSSGCRSECKQHFFTTNKLILKQPKDKEKLEETVMHLKLQINVLNDNNAKLRFEIQHLQKQLNKQEKALQMNKKLHFDSKMQTQQSDYTKAFNEEIFNISSQTCQIIAYSKQIKELENTIQQKNQQIEELKRDTRKTRYTELQIQYDVIQQEYEELLKKYQAQRHISQFASNDELNKDNIYLSKQLYDNQQLIQQLNTKVKKLETELHQSNFRRQQIERLIQEKDKELSLTHFEYSNPKRTIADLNKQWQQKLDLQLMSYQRQEQLLIYKQEQIAELEKKITDLEQQLQQKDFYHKKDIDNLHLVIATLKDQIFQLENEDKRKSLPVIDQPNESSDRNKKHASVIINKKRIQKVTFHEISLMLLELQMKLKLNEIPFNRLDQYIYSKSVKGCLTLSDLIETFKQQPFELNDEQATLIARFIIEPEQEEWIYYDVNCQNDIVIAISIFKNLIKQYELISCEEHKVLYTQLCQVMKQFQNKIVSYLQLQGDHCNIQEFRKALDYNDVNLSPKLDDLLMMKIYEQFRQLSKFKYSIIFDILK
;
A
#
# COMPACT_ATOMS: atom_id res chain seq x y z
N MET A 1 16.55 57.07 -0.54
CA MET A 1 17.90 57.28 -1.12
C MET A 1 18.13 56.20 -2.16
N ASN A 2 18.72 56.54 -3.31
CA ASN A 2 18.72 55.69 -4.50
C ASN A 2 20.09 55.05 -4.77
N SER A 3 20.07 53.82 -5.30
CA SER A 3 21.08 53.26 -6.24
C SER A 3 22.49 52.98 -5.67
N PRO A 4 23.39 52.35 -6.45
CA PRO A 4 23.29 51.13 -7.25
C PRO A 4 24.41 50.11 -6.91
N PHE A 5 24.58 49.04 -7.70
CA PHE A 5 25.81 48.63 -8.43
C PHE A 5 25.62 47.17 -8.90
N ARG A 6 25.21 46.96 -10.16
CA ARG A 6 26.03 46.78 -11.38
C ARG A 6 26.57 45.35 -11.56
N ILE A 7 26.00 44.68 -12.56
CA ILE A 7 26.61 43.56 -13.28
C ILE A 7 27.73 44.13 -14.16
N SER A 8 28.91 43.51 -14.16
CA SER A 8 29.94 43.74 -15.18
C SER A 8 30.67 42.46 -15.56
N SER A 9 30.63 42.14 -16.85
CA SER A 9 31.29 41.02 -17.50
C SER A 9 32.69 41.39 -18.00
N ALA A 10 33.69 40.52 -17.84
CA ALA A 10 34.87 40.46 -18.73
C ALA A 10 35.59 39.10 -18.64
N ARG A 11 35.98 38.56 -19.80
CA ARG A 11 36.86 37.38 -19.95
C ARG A 11 38.33 37.80 -20.10
N ARG A 12 39.27 36.94 -19.67
CA ARG A 12 40.50 36.44 -20.38
C ARG A 12 41.33 35.61 -19.37
N SER A 13 41.56 34.30 -19.56
CA SER A 13 42.72 33.65 -20.23
C SER A 13 44.09 34.09 -19.69
N SER A 14 45.06 33.27 -19.30
CA SER A 14 45.28 31.78 -19.34
C SER A 14 46.35 31.39 -18.28
N GLY A 15 46.73 30.13 -17.99
CA GLY A 15 46.21 28.81 -18.39
C GLY A 15 47.30 27.70 -18.52
N CYS A 16 47.49 26.85 -17.49
CA CYS A 16 48.32 25.63 -17.48
C CYS A 16 47.67 24.56 -16.56
N ARG A 17 47.16 23.45 -17.12
CA ARG A 17 47.85 22.15 -17.34
C ARG A 17 47.92 21.25 -16.10
N SER A 18 46.88 20.43 -15.92
CA SER A 18 47.03 18.99 -15.65
C SER A 18 45.73 18.25 -16.02
N GLU A 19 45.88 17.38 -17.02
CA GLU A 19 45.16 16.12 -17.26
C GLU A 19 43.76 15.91 -16.64
N CYS A 20 42.72 16.15 -17.44
CA CYS A 20 41.56 15.24 -17.45
C CYS A 20 40.96 15.15 -18.87
N LYS A 21 40.51 13.95 -19.25
CA LYS A 21 40.26 13.58 -20.65
C LYS A 21 38.94 14.16 -21.18
N GLN A 22 38.99 14.84 -22.33
CA GLN A 22 37.79 15.15 -23.11
C GLN A 22 37.30 13.90 -23.85
N HIS A 23 36.01 13.60 -23.77
CA HIS A 23 35.29 13.01 -24.89
C HIS A 23 33.87 13.58 -25.01
N PHE A 24 33.66 14.31 -26.12
CA PHE A 24 32.45 14.37 -26.93
C PHE A 24 31.06 14.38 -26.26
N PHE A 25 30.41 15.54 -26.35
CA PHE A 25 28.98 15.54 -26.65
C PHE A 25 28.75 14.86 -28.02
N THR A 26 28.23 13.65 -27.99
CA THR A 26 27.53 13.04 -29.13
C THR A 26 26.14 12.64 -28.68
N THR A 27 25.13 12.97 -29.48
CA THR A 27 23.74 12.59 -29.29
C THR A 27 23.57 11.09 -29.58
N ASN A 28 24.00 10.26 -28.63
CA ASN A 28 23.76 8.82 -28.72
C ASN A 28 22.29 8.53 -28.45
N LYS A 29 21.59 8.27 -29.55
CA LYS A 29 20.30 7.59 -29.63
C LYS A 29 20.28 6.39 -28.68
N LEU A 30 19.11 6.11 -28.12
CA LEU A 30 18.80 4.83 -27.48
C LEU A 30 19.20 3.67 -28.41
N ILE A 31 20.29 2.97 -28.06
CA ILE A 31 20.62 1.68 -28.66
C ILE A 31 19.72 0.65 -27.97
N LEU A 32 18.50 0.49 -28.50
CA LEU A 32 17.72 -0.71 -28.24
C LEU A 32 18.56 -1.92 -28.71
N LYS A 33 18.79 -2.88 -27.81
CA LYS A 33 19.38 -4.19 -28.15
C LYS A 33 18.38 -5.08 -28.90
N GLN A 34 17.97 -4.70 -30.11
CA GLN A 34 17.26 -5.59 -31.05
C GLN A 34 17.64 -5.30 -32.53
N PRO A 35 18.90 -5.54 -32.96
CA PRO A 35 19.21 -5.55 -34.39
C PRO A 35 18.58 -6.77 -35.10
N LYS A 36 18.63 -7.96 -34.46
CA LYS A 36 18.18 -9.22 -35.07
C LYS A 36 16.67 -9.29 -35.36
N ASP A 37 15.84 -8.71 -34.50
CA ASP A 37 14.39 -8.73 -34.70
C ASP A 37 13.95 -7.70 -35.75
N LYS A 38 14.71 -6.60 -35.91
CA LYS A 38 14.50 -5.65 -37.00
C LYS A 38 14.90 -6.22 -38.36
N GLU A 39 16.07 -6.87 -38.47
CA GLU A 39 16.49 -7.55 -39.70
C GLU A 39 15.49 -8.65 -40.10
N LYS A 40 15.06 -9.49 -39.15
CA LYS A 40 14.01 -10.50 -39.40
C LYS A 40 12.68 -9.89 -39.86
N LEU A 41 12.28 -8.75 -39.29
CA LEU A 41 11.05 -8.07 -39.70
C LEU A 41 11.19 -7.48 -41.12
N GLU A 42 12.33 -6.87 -41.44
CA GLU A 42 12.63 -6.34 -42.78
C GLU A 42 12.71 -7.47 -43.83
N GLU A 43 13.29 -8.62 -43.47
CA GLU A 43 13.36 -9.84 -44.28
C GLU A 43 11.97 -10.47 -44.50
N THR A 44 11.14 -10.54 -43.45
CA THR A 44 9.74 -11.00 -43.53
C THR A 44 8.90 -10.07 -44.42
N VAL A 45 9.07 -8.75 -44.28
CA VAL A 45 8.40 -7.74 -45.13
C VAL A 45 8.87 -7.83 -46.58
N MET A 46 10.15 -8.15 -46.84
CA MET A 46 10.66 -8.39 -48.19
C MET A 46 10.04 -9.65 -48.80
N HIS A 47 9.96 -10.74 -48.04
CA HIS A 47 9.34 -12.00 -48.48
C HIS A 47 7.85 -11.82 -48.80
N LEU A 48 7.11 -11.11 -47.94
CA LEU A 48 5.70 -10.78 -48.20
C LEU A 48 5.51 -9.91 -49.45
N LYS A 49 6.40 -8.93 -49.69
CA LYS A 49 6.37 -8.12 -50.93
C LYS A 49 6.63 -8.97 -52.18
N LEU A 50 7.59 -9.89 -52.14
CA LEU A 50 7.83 -10.84 -53.23
C LEU A 50 6.61 -11.73 -53.50
N GLN A 51 5.98 -12.26 -52.44
CA GLN A 51 4.78 -13.08 -52.56
C GLN A 51 3.58 -12.31 -53.12
N ILE A 52 3.38 -11.05 -52.70
CA ILE A 52 2.37 -10.15 -53.27
C ILE A 52 2.62 -9.90 -54.76
N ASN A 53 3.86 -9.69 -55.19
CA ASN A 53 4.20 -9.50 -56.60
C ASN A 53 3.89 -10.74 -57.44
N VAL A 54 4.24 -11.94 -56.96
CA VAL A 54 3.90 -13.21 -57.64
C VAL A 54 2.38 -13.41 -57.74
N LEU A 55 1.62 -13.07 -56.69
CA LEU A 55 0.16 -13.12 -56.70
C LEU A 55 -0.45 -12.09 -57.67
N ASN A 56 0.15 -10.91 -57.80
CA ASN A 56 -0.27 -9.89 -58.77
C ASN A 56 -0.01 -10.33 -60.21
N ASP A 57 1.15 -10.92 -60.51
CA ASP A 57 1.47 -11.47 -61.84
C ASP A 57 0.55 -12.63 -62.22
N ASN A 58 0.22 -13.51 -61.26
CA ASN A 58 -0.73 -14.60 -61.48
C ASN A 58 -2.16 -14.07 -61.69
N ASN A 59 -2.59 -13.03 -60.96
CA ASN A 59 -3.85 -12.34 -61.21
C ASN A 59 -3.88 -11.66 -62.60
N ALA A 60 -2.76 -11.09 -63.05
CA ALA A 60 -2.66 -10.50 -64.39
C ALA A 60 -2.78 -11.57 -65.49
N LYS A 61 -2.13 -12.72 -65.34
CA LYS A 61 -2.26 -13.89 -66.24
C LYS A 61 -3.70 -14.41 -66.29
N LEU A 62 -4.33 -14.63 -65.14
CA LEU A 62 -5.72 -15.09 -65.06
C LEU A 62 -6.70 -14.09 -65.70
N ARG A 63 -6.49 -12.78 -65.50
CA ARG A 63 -7.29 -11.75 -66.19
C ARG A 63 -7.13 -11.80 -67.71
N PHE A 64 -5.90 -12.02 -68.20
CA PHE A 64 -5.64 -12.17 -69.63
C PHE A 64 -6.30 -13.44 -70.20
N GLU A 65 -6.25 -14.55 -69.46
CA GLU A 65 -6.86 -15.82 -69.84
C GLU A 65 -8.39 -15.75 -69.88
N ILE A 66 -9.03 -15.14 -68.87
CA ILE A 66 -10.47 -14.85 -68.87
C ILE A 66 -10.85 -13.97 -70.08
N GLN A 67 -10.07 -12.94 -70.37
CA GLN A 67 -10.33 -12.04 -71.50
C GLN A 67 -10.12 -12.73 -72.87
N HIS A 68 -9.20 -13.69 -72.94
CA HIS A 68 -9.01 -14.56 -74.11
C HIS A 68 -10.19 -15.52 -74.30
N LEU A 69 -10.65 -16.19 -73.23
CA LEU A 69 -11.82 -17.07 -73.26
C LEU A 69 -13.10 -16.31 -73.63
N GLN A 70 -13.31 -15.09 -73.12
CA GLN A 70 -14.42 -14.22 -73.54
C GLN A 70 -14.35 -13.84 -75.03
N LYS A 71 -13.14 -13.60 -75.58
CA LYS A 71 -12.96 -13.39 -77.03
C LYS A 71 -13.26 -14.65 -77.84
N GLN A 72 -12.97 -15.84 -77.34
CA GLN A 72 -13.33 -17.10 -78.00
C GLN A 72 -14.85 -17.34 -77.95
N LEU A 73 -15.50 -17.12 -76.79
CA LEU A 73 -16.95 -17.21 -76.63
C LEU A 73 -17.68 -16.27 -77.62
N ASN A 74 -17.28 -15.00 -77.67
CA ASN A 74 -17.84 -14.02 -78.62
C ASN A 74 -17.63 -14.39 -80.09
N LYS A 75 -16.56 -15.13 -80.45
CA LYS A 75 -16.38 -15.68 -81.80
C LYS A 75 -17.35 -16.83 -82.07
N GLN A 76 -17.54 -17.74 -81.11
CA GLN A 76 -18.48 -18.85 -81.23
C GLN A 76 -19.93 -18.34 -81.33
N GLU A 77 -20.34 -17.37 -80.50
CA GLU A 77 -21.67 -16.75 -80.58
C GLU A 77 -21.91 -16.06 -81.94
N LYS A 78 -20.92 -15.34 -82.48
CA LYS A 78 -21.02 -14.74 -83.82
C LYS A 78 -21.14 -15.79 -84.92
N ALA A 79 -20.39 -16.90 -84.84
CA ALA A 79 -20.52 -18.02 -85.79
C ALA A 79 -21.91 -18.68 -85.70
N LEU A 80 -22.45 -18.83 -84.49
CA LEU A 80 -23.78 -19.40 -84.24
C LEU A 80 -24.90 -18.46 -84.75
N GLN A 81 -24.74 -17.14 -84.63
CA GLN A 81 -25.63 -16.16 -85.25
C GLN A 81 -25.51 -16.14 -86.78
N MET A 82 -24.31 -16.32 -87.35
CA MET A 82 -24.10 -16.45 -88.80
C MET A 82 -24.78 -17.71 -89.35
N ASN A 83 -24.63 -18.86 -88.70
CA ASN A 83 -25.33 -20.09 -89.07
C ASN A 83 -26.86 -19.93 -88.97
N LYS A 84 -27.37 -19.22 -87.96
CA LYS A 84 -28.81 -18.89 -87.87
C LYS A 84 -29.29 -17.97 -89.00
N LYS A 85 -28.47 -17.03 -89.48
CA LYS A 85 -28.80 -16.22 -90.67
C LYS A 85 -28.76 -17.04 -91.95
N LEU A 86 -27.70 -17.83 -92.19
CA LEU A 86 -27.61 -18.74 -93.34
C LEU A 86 -28.80 -19.71 -93.42
N HIS A 87 -29.29 -20.22 -92.28
CA HIS A 87 -30.48 -21.08 -92.24
C HIS A 87 -31.80 -20.37 -92.52
N PHE A 88 -31.86 -19.04 -92.35
CA PHE A 88 -33.04 -18.21 -92.61
C PHE A 88 -33.04 -17.71 -94.07
N ASP A 89 -31.89 -17.24 -94.56
CA ASP A 89 -31.72 -16.77 -95.94
C ASP A 89 -31.86 -17.93 -96.95
N SER A 90 -31.45 -19.16 -96.59
CA SER A 90 -31.66 -20.36 -97.41
C SER A 90 -33.12 -20.87 -97.46
N LYS A 91 -34.06 -20.25 -96.74
CA LYS A 91 -35.50 -20.61 -96.75
C LYS A 91 -36.43 -19.51 -97.25
N MET A 92 -35.88 -18.43 -97.83
CA MET A 92 -36.63 -17.29 -98.36
C MET A 92 -36.27 -16.94 -99.81
N GLN A 93 -35.99 -17.96 -100.64
CA GLN A 93 -36.04 -17.85 -102.10
C GLN A 93 -36.43 -19.18 -102.75
N THR A 94 -37.02 -19.09 -103.95
CA THR A 94 -37.54 -20.21 -104.78
C THR A 94 -38.68 -21.06 -104.18
N GLN A 95 -39.86 -20.43 -104.04
CA GLN A 95 -41.13 -21.09 -104.39
C GLN A 95 -41.55 -20.63 -105.79
N GLN A 96 -41.55 -21.55 -106.78
CA GLN A 96 -42.49 -21.71 -107.90
C GLN A 96 -41.82 -22.39 -109.11
N SER A 97 -42.63 -23.20 -109.81
CA SER A 97 -42.31 -24.09 -110.96
C SER A 97 -41.27 -25.20 -110.66
N ASP A 98 -41.42 -26.45 -111.10
CA ASP A 98 -42.22 -26.96 -112.22
C ASP A 98 -42.98 -28.28 -111.95
N TYR A 99 -43.91 -28.57 -112.87
CA TYR A 99 -44.75 -29.77 -112.90
C TYR A 99 -44.01 -31.03 -113.38
N THR A 100 -44.42 -32.18 -112.82
CA THR A 100 -44.39 -33.54 -113.41
C THR A 100 -43.11 -34.09 -114.06
N LYS A 101 -42.42 -35.02 -113.36
CA LYS A 101 -42.00 -36.38 -113.83
C LYS A 101 -41.12 -37.14 -112.82
N ALA A 102 -41.72 -37.80 -111.81
CA ALA A 102 -41.03 -38.82 -110.98
C ALA A 102 -41.96 -39.80 -110.22
N PHE A 103 -43.26 -39.87 -110.54
CA PHE A 103 -44.28 -40.51 -109.69
C PHE A 103 -44.21 -42.06 -109.59
N ASN A 104 -43.25 -42.72 -110.23
CA ASN A 104 -43.11 -44.18 -110.24
C ASN A 104 -41.91 -44.73 -109.43
N GLU A 105 -41.15 -43.89 -108.72
CA GLU A 105 -40.10 -44.35 -107.78
C GLU A 105 -40.40 -44.04 -106.30
N GLU A 106 -41.37 -43.16 -105.99
CA GLU A 106 -41.67 -42.79 -104.59
C GLU A 106 -42.45 -43.86 -103.81
N ILE A 107 -43.29 -44.68 -104.46
CA ILE A 107 -44.15 -45.65 -103.75
C ILE A 107 -43.34 -46.75 -103.04
N PHE A 108 -42.13 -47.09 -103.52
CA PHE A 108 -41.21 -47.97 -102.78
C PHE A 108 -40.36 -47.23 -101.74
N ASN A 109 -40.04 -45.95 -101.96
CA ASN A 109 -39.22 -45.14 -101.06
C ASN A 109 -39.99 -44.58 -99.84
N ILE A 110 -41.32 -44.43 -99.89
CA ILE A 110 -42.13 -43.98 -98.74
C ILE A 110 -41.96 -44.93 -97.54
N SER A 111 -41.86 -46.25 -97.76
CA SER A 111 -41.63 -47.20 -96.66
C SER A 111 -40.25 -47.02 -96.01
N SER A 112 -39.21 -46.79 -96.82
CA SER A 112 -37.84 -46.52 -96.38
C SER A 112 -37.75 -45.22 -95.59
N GLN A 113 -38.32 -44.12 -96.11
CA GLN A 113 -38.38 -42.83 -95.43
C GLN A 113 -39.19 -42.91 -94.12
N THR A 114 -40.31 -43.64 -94.10
CA THR A 114 -41.09 -43.84 -92.87
C THR A 114 -40.31 -44.64 -91.82
N CYS A 115 -39.57 -45.68 -92.23
CA CYS A 115 -38.66 -46.41 -91.34
C CYS A 115 -37.53 -45.52 -90.81
N GLN A 116 -36.95 -44.64 -91.65
CA GLN A 116 -35.95 -43.67 -91.21
C GLN A 116 -36.53 -42.65 -90.21
N ILE A 117 -37.75 -42.13 -90.44
CA ILE A 117 -38.44 -41.23 -89.50
C ILE A 117 -38.69 -41.91 -88.16
N ILE A 118 -39.10 -43.18 -88.15
CA ILE A 118 -39.28 -43.97 -86.91
C ILE A 118 -37.93 -44.19 -86.21
N ALA A 119 -36.87 -44.52 -86.95
CA ALA A 119 -35.53 -44.69 -86.40
C ALA A 119 -34.99 -43.39 -85.78
N TYR A 120 -35.13 -42.25 -86.47
CA TYR A 120 -34.77 -40.94 -85.94
C TYR A 120 -35.64 -40.53 -84.75
N SER A 121 -36.94 -40.82 -84.76
CA SER A 121 -37.83 -40.57 -83.60
C SER A 121 -37.40 -41.40 -82.38
N LYS A 122 -36.97 -42.65 -82.58
CA LYS A 122 -36.40 -43.49 -81.52
C LYS A 122 -35.08 -42.93 -81.00
N GLN A 123 -34.17 -42.53 -81.88
CA GLN A 123 -32.90 -41.88 -81.50
C GLN A 123 -33.13 -40.56 -80.75
N ILE A 124 -34.10 -39.74 -81.17
CA ILE A 124 -34.49 -38.52 -80.45
C ILE A 124 -34.96 -38.86 -79.04
N LYS A 125 -35.83 -39.85 -78.85
CA LYS A 125 -36.27 -40.29 -77.51
C LYS A 125 -35.13 -40.86 -76.65
N GLU A 126 -34.21 -41.62 -77.25
CA GLU A 126 -33.02 -42.13 -76.56
C GLU A 126 -32.09 -40.98 -76.13
N LEU A 127 -31.94 -39.93 -76.95
CA LEU A 127 -31.21 -38.70 -76.61
C LEU A 127 -31.94 -37.85 -75.55
N GLU A 128 -33.25 -37.69 -75.63
CA GLU A 128 -34.07 -36.99 -74.64
C GLU A 128 -33.97 -37.65 -73.25
N ASN A 129 -34.08 -38.98 -73.20
CA ASN A 129 -33.87 -39.75 -71.98
C ASN A 129 -32.44 -39.57 -71.43
N THR A 130 -31.42 -39.57 -72.31
CA THR A 130 -30.03 -39.35 -71.92
C THR A 130 -29.82 -37.93 -71.36
N ILE A 131 -30.42 -36.91 -71.98
CA ILE A 131 -30.40 -35.52 -71.51
C ILE A 131 -31.09 -35.42 -70.14
N GLN A 132 -32.23 -36.10 -69.95
CA GLN A 132 -32.95 -36.10 -68.66
C GLN A 132 -32.10 -36.73 -67.55
N GLN A 133 -31.47 -37.89 -67.80
CA GLN A 133 -30.54 -38.53 -66.85
C GLN A 133 -29.33 -37.63 -66.54
N LYS A 134 -28.75 -36.98 -67.55
CA LYS A 134 -27.62 -36.06 -67.34
C LYS A 134 -28.02 -34.81 -66.56
N ASN A 135 -29.22 -34.29 -66.77
CA ASN A 135 -29.75 -33.17 -65.98
C ASN A 135 -30.00 -33.58 -64.51
N GLN A 136 -30.47 -34.80 -64.25
CA GLN A 136 -30.57 -35.33 -62.88
C GLN A 136 -29.19 -35.43 -62.20
N GLN A 137 -28.19 -36.00 -62.88
CA GLN A 137 -26.80 -36.07 -62.39
C GLN A 137 -26.22 -34.67 -62.10
N ILE A 138 -26.52 -33.67 -62.94
CA ILE A 138 -26.09 -32.28 -62.72
C ILE A 138 -26.74 -31.67 -61.46
N GLU A 139 -28.02 -31.94 -61.20
CA GLU A 139 -28.69 -31.45 -59.98
C GLU A 139 -28.22 -32.17 -58.71
N GLU A 140 -27.88 -33.46 -58.78
CA GLU A 140 -27.24 -34.19 -57.69
C GLU A 140 -25.85 -33.60 -57.37
N LEU A 141 -24.98 -33.45 -58.37
CA LEU A 141 -23.67 -32.83 -58.21
C LEU A 141 -23.75 -31.38 -57.67
N LYS A 142 -24.77 -30.60 -58.06
CA LYS A 142 -25.04 -29.27 -57.50
C LYS A 142 -25.42 -29.33 -56.01
N ARG A 143 -26.20 -30.33 -55.58
CA ARG A 143 -26.55 -30.53 -54.17
C ARG A 143 -25.33 -30.91 -53.35
N ASP A 144 -24.53 -31.86 -53.84
CA ASP A 144 -23.31 -32.30 -53.15
C ASP A 144 -22.28 -31.16 -53.06
N THR A 145 -22.07 -30.40 -54.14
CA THR A 145 -21.18 -29.23 -54.13
C THR A 145 -21.61 -28.19 -53.07
N ARG A 146 -22.92 -27.95 -52.91
CA ARG A 146 -23.45 -27.05 -51.87
C ARG A 146 -23.22 -27.62 -50.46
N LYS A 147 -23.41 -28.93 -50.29
CA LYS A 147 -23.20 -29.63 -49.01
C LYS A 147 -21.73 -29.60 -48.59
N THR A 148 -20.81 -29.91 -49.50
CA THR A 148 -19.36 -29.84 -49.26
C THR A 148 -18.94 -28.42 -48.89
N ARG A 149 -19.39 -27.41 -49.64
CA ARG A 149 -19.10 -26.00 -49.32
C ARG A 149 -19.64 -25.57 -47.96
N TYR A 150 -20.81 -26.07 -47.54
CA TYR A 150 -21.35 -25.80 -46.21
C TYR A 150 -20.48 -26.44 -45.12
N THR A 151 -20.04 -27.69 -45.29
CA THR A 151 -19.12 -28.35 -44.34
C THR A 151 -17.74 -27.70 -44.29
N GLU A 152 -17.20 -27.22 -45.41
CA GLU A 152 -15.94 -26.45 -45.45
C GLU A 152 -16.06 -25.14 -44.67
N LEU A 153 -17.16 -24.40 -44.85
CA LEU A 153 -17.43 -23.17 -44.10
C LEU A 153 -17.63 -23.42 -42.60
N GLN A 154 -18.28 -24.53 -42.22
CA GLN A 154 -18.42 -24.90 -40.81
C GLN A 154 -17.05 -25.19 -40.18
N ILE A 155 -16.19 -25.99 -40.84
CA ILE A 155 -14.84 -26.28 -40.37
C ILE A 155 -14.01 -24.99 -40.24
N GLN A 156 -14.11 -24.08 -41.22
CA GLN A 156 -13.42 -22.78 -41.15
C GLN A 156 -13.90 -21.93 -39.97
N TYR A 157 -15.21 -21.90 -39.70
CA TYR A 157 -15.78 -21.20 -38.55
C TYR A 157 -15.27 -21.78 -37.22
N ASP A 158 -15.30 -23.11 -37.08
CA ASP A 158 -14.87 -23.79 -35.86
C ASP A 158 -13.36 -23.56 -35.58
N VAL A 159 -12.51 -23.58 -36.61
CA VAL A 159 -11.07 -23.27 -36.50
C VAL A 159 -10.85 -21.81 -36.09
N ILE A 160 -11.52 -20.85 -36.74
CA ILE A 160 -11.39 -19.42 -36.41
C ILE A 160 -11.84 -19.15 -34.97
N GLN A 161 -12.89 -19.84 -34.49
CA GLN A 161 -13.35 -19.71 -33.11
C GLN A 161 -12.32 -20.25 -32.10
N GLN A 162 -11.69 -21.38 -32.38
CA GLN A 162 -10.61 -21.92 -31.54
C GLN A 162 -9.39 -20.99 -31.49
N GLU A 163 -8.95 -20.47 -32.65
CA GLU A 163 -7.85 -19.50 -32.72
C GLU A 163 -8.15 -18.21 -31.94
N TYR A 164 -9.40 -17.72 -32.02
CA TYR A 164 -9.85 -16.56 -31.25
C TYR A 164 -9.81 -16.81 -29.74
N GLU A 165 -10.29 -17.96 -29.26
CA GLU A 165 -10.24 -18.31 -27.84
C GLU A 165 -8.80 -18.48 -27.31
N GLU A 166 -7.90 -19.05 -28.11
CA GLU A 166 -6.47 -19.10 -27.77
C GLU A 166 -5.84 -17.70 -27.71
N LEU A 167 -6.14 -16.84 -28.68
CA LEU A 167 -5.61 -15.48 -28.74
C LEU A 167 -6.10 -14.65 -27.54
N LEU A 168 -7.36 -14.83 -27.13
CA LEU A 168 -7.94 -14.20 -25.95
C LEU A 168 -7.20 -14.62 -24.66
N LYS A 169 -6.92 -15.93 -24.50
CA LYS A 169 -6.13 -16.46 -23.37
C LYS A 169 -4.70 -15.89 -23.36
N LYS A 170 -4.03 -15.87 -24.52
CA LYS A 170 -2.68 -15.28 -24.68
C LYS A 170 -2.66 -13.79 -24.33
N TYR A 171 -3.64 -13.02 -24.78
CA TYR A 171 -3.78 -11.59 -24.48
C TYR A 171 -4.01 -11.33 -22.99
N GLN A 172 -4.88 -12.11 -22.33
CA GLN A 172 -5.11 -11.99 -20.88
C GLN A 172 -3.84 -12.28 -20.08
N ALA A 173 -3.11 -13.35 -20.42
CA ALA A 173 -1.83 -13.68 -19.77
C ALA A 173 -0.79 -12.55 -19.95
N GLN A 174 -0.66 -12.02 -21.16
CA GLN A 174 0.26 -10.91 -21.44
C GLN A 174 -0.12 -9.63 -20.68
N ARG A 175 -1.42 -9.31 -20.58
CA ARG A 175 -1.91 -8.18 -19.79
C ARG A 175 -1.54 -8.32 -18.31
N HIS A 176 -1.67 -9.51 -17.72
CA HIS A 176 -1.22 -9.76 -16.35
C HIS A 176 0.29 -9.56 -16.20
N ILE A 177 1.11 -10.12 -17.10
CA ILE A 177 2.58 -9.97 -17.05
C ILE A 177 2.99 -8.49 -17.11
N SER A 178 2.40 -7.70 -18.01
CA SER A 178 2.68 -6.25 -18.09
C SER A 178 2.25 -5.47 -16.84
N GLN A 179 1.14 -5.85 -16.21
CA GLN A 179 0.69 -5.23 -14.95
C GLN A 179 1.62 -5.54 -13.78
N PHE A 180 2.08 -6.80 -13.65
CA PHE A 180 3.05 -7.18 -12.61
C PHE A 180 4.40 -6.50 -12.82
N ALA A 181 4.95 -6.52 -14.04
CA ALA A 181 6.25 -5.90 -14.34
C ALA A 181 6.26 -4.39 -14.04
N SER A 182 5.21 -3.66 -14.45
CA SER A 182 5.10 -2.22 -14.19
C SER A 182 4.93 -1.89 -12.70
N ASN A 183 4.21 -2.71 -11.95
CA ASN A 183 4.01 -2.49 -10.51
C ASN A 183 5.27 -2.83 -9.70
N ASP A 184 6.06 -3.83 -10.11
CA ASP A 184 7.29 -4.22 -9.42
C ASP A 184 8.41 -3.18 -9.57
N GLU A 185 8.53 -2.54 -10.74
CA GLU A 185 9.48 -1.43 -10.93
C GLU A 185 9.06 -0.20 -10.12
N LEU A 186 7.79 0.22 -10.20
CA LEU A 186 7.26 1.31 -9.39
C LEU A 186 7.39 1.07 -7.88
N ASN A 187 7.20 -0.17 -7.42
CA ASN A 187 7.41 -0.53 -6.01
C ASN A 187 8.89 -0.43 -5.61
N LYS A 188 9.85 -0.83 -6.47
CA LYS A 188 11.28 -0.70 -6.18
C LYS A 188 11.70 0.76 -6.04
N ASP A 189 11.26 1.61 -6.96
CA ASP A 189 11.54 3.06 -6.90
C ASP A 189 10.89 3.71 -5.67
N ASN A 190 9.65 3.33 -5.34
CA ASN A 190 8.95 3.84 -4.17
C ASN A 190 9.59 3.39 -2.84
N ILE A 191 10.09 2.14 -2.76
CA ILE A 191 10.89 1.64 -1.62
C ILE A 191 12.21 2.42 -1.52
N TYR A 192 12.89 2.69 -2.63
CA TYR A 192 14.13 3.45 -2.66
C TYR A 192 13.93 4.91 -2.18
N LEU A 193 12.90 5.59 -2.71
CA LEU A 193 12.53 6.95 -2.31
C LEU A 193 12.10 7.00 -0.83
N SER A 194 11.30 6.03 -0.37
CA SER A 194 10.89 5.92 1.04
C SER A 194 12.09 5.77 1.97
N LYS A 195 13.10 4.98 1.57
CA LYS A 195 14.36 4.87 2.31
C LYS A 195 15.12 6.20 2.35
N GLN A 196 15.29 6.88 1.21
CA GLN A 196 15.96 8.19 1.18
C GLN A 196 15.24 9.24 2.04
N LEU A 197 13.90 9.27 2.03
CA LEU A 197 13.11 10.16 2.88
C LEU A 197 13.31 9.86 4.37
N TYR A 198 13.34 8.58 4.75
CA TYR A 198 13.61 8.16 6.12
C TYR A 198 15.03 8.55 6.58
N ASP A 199 16.05 8.27 5.76
CA ASP A 199 17.45 8.62 6.06
C ASP A 199 17.63 10.14 6.20
N ASN A 200 16.96 10.94 5.35
CA ASN A 200 16.92 12.40 5.46
C ASN A 200 16.18 12.88 6.73
N GLN A 201 15.08 12.22 7.11
CA GLN A 201 14.33 12.56 8.32
C GLN A 201 15.15 12.29 9.59
N GLN A 202 15.91 11.19 9.63
CA GLN A 202 16.87 10.89 10.68
C GLN A 202 17.98 11.95 10.75
N LEU A 203 18.55 12.35 9.60
CA LEU A 203 19.55 13.41 9.55
C LEU A 203 19.01 14.76 10.07
N ILE A 204 17.78 15.13 9.73
CA ILE A 204 17.10 16.33 10.24
C ILE A 204 16.92 16.25 11.77
N GLN A 205 16.52 15.11 12.31
CA GLN A 205 16.42 14.91 13.77
C GLN A 205 17.78 15.06 14.45
N GLN A 206 18.84 14.45 13.90
CA GLN A 206 20.21 14.59 14.43
C GLN A 206 20.68 16.05 14.38
N LEU A 207 20.43 16.78 13.29
CA LEU A 207 20.77 18.20 13.18
C LEU A 207 19.99 19.05 14.19
N ASN A 208 18.68 18.80 14.37
CA ASN A 208 17.86 19.52 15.36
C ASN A 208 18.34 19.28 16.80
N THR A 209 18.78 18.06 17.15
CA THR A 209 19.38 17.81 18.47
C THR A 209 20.73 18.51 18.66
N LYS A 210 21.55 18.62 17.60
CA LYS A 210 22.80 19.40 17.63
C LYS A 210 22.53 20.89 17.77
N VAL A 211 21.55 21.45 17.04
CA VAL A 211 21.14 22.85 17.16
C VAL A 211 20.70 23.16 18.59
N LYS A 212 19.82 22.35 19.19
CA LYS A 212 19.40 22.53 20.60
C LYS A 212 20.57 22.52 21.59
N LYS A 213 21.57 21.65 21.39
CA LYS A 213 22.78 21.64 22.22
C LYS A 213 23.57 22.93 22.07
N LEU A 214 23.82 23.37 20.83
CA LEU A 214 24.52 24.63 20.55
C LEU A 214 23.77 25.86 21.09
N GLU A 215 22.44 25.87 21.04
CA GLU A 215 21.60 26.91 21.67
C GLU A 215 21.79 26.95 23.19
N THR A 216 21.82 25.78 23.86
CA THR A 216 22.08 25.72 25.31
C THR A 216 23.51 26.14 25.67
N GLU A 217 24.51 25.74 24.89
CA GLU A 217 25.91 26.16 25.07
C GLU A 217 26.08 27.67 24.85
N LEU A 218 25.43 28.23 23.82
CA LEU A 218 25.39 29.67 23.55
C LEU A 218 24.74 30.44 24.71
N HIS A 219 23.62 29.93 25.25
CA HIS A 219 22.96 30.55 26.41
C HIS A 219 23.84 30.50 27.67
N GLN A 220 24.55 29.38 27.92
CA GLN A 220 25.50 29.29 29.03
C GLN A 220 26.70 30.24 28.85
N SER A 221 27.23 30.34 27.63
CA SER A 221 28.33 31.26 27.28
C SER A 221 27.92 32.72 27.48
N ASN A 222 26.73 33.11 27.00
CA ASN A 222 26.17 34.45 27.20
C ASN A 222 25.97 34.77 28.69
N PHE A 223 25.50 33.81 29.50
CA PHE A 223 25.35 34.00 30.95
C PHE A 223 26.71 34.22 31.64
N ARG A 224 27.72 33.41 31.32
CA ARG A 224 29.09 33.59 31.84
C ARG A 224 29.67 34.95 31.44
N ARG A 225 29.47 35.36 30.18
CA ARG A 225 29.88 36.68 29.69
C ARG A 225 29.22 37.81 30.50
N GLN A 226 27.92 37.74 30.77
CA GLN A 226 27.21 38.74 31.59
C GLN A 226 27.66 38.76 33.06
N GLN A 227 28.20 37.66 33.60
CA GLN A 227 28.82 37.65 34.94
C GLN A 227 30.19 38.34 34.90
N ILE A 228 31.01 38.06 33.88
CA ILE A 228 32.33 38.69 33.69
C ILE A 228 32.19 40.20 33.44
N GLU A 229 31.25 40.62 32.58
CA GLU A 229 30.98 42.05 32.34
C GLU A 229 30.57 42.81 33.61
N ARG A 230 29.81 42.16 34.51
CA ARG A 230 29.48 42.73 35.83
C ARG A 230 30.71 42.87 36.74
N LEU A 231 31.54 41.83 36.82
CA LEU A 231 32.79 41.86 37.61
C LEU A 231 33.77 42.92 37.09
N ILE A 232 33.89 43.10 35.77
CA ILE A 232 34.70 44.17 35.16
C ILE A 232 34.15 45.54 35.58
N GLN A 233 32.84 45.77 35.46
CA GLN A 233 32.22 47.03 35.88
C GLN A 233 32.37 47.33 37.38
N GLU A 234 32.43 46.30 38.24
CA GLU A 234 32.73 46.46 39.67
C GLU A 234 34.20 46.83 39.90
N LYS A 235 35.14 46.20 39.19
CA LYS A 235 36.57 46.51 39.30
C LYS A 235 36.96 47.85 38.70
N ASP A 236 36.34 48.27 37.59
CA ASP A 236 36.50 49.62 37.04
C ASP A 236 36.00 50.69 38.03
N LYS A 237 34.92 50.41 38.79
CA LYS A 237 34.44 51.31 39.86
C LYS A 237 35.43 51.38 41.02
N GLU A 238 35.94 50.24 41.50
CA GLU A 238 36.99 50.20 42.55
C GLU A 238 38.27 50.95 42.12
N LEU A 239 38.70 50.79 40.86
CA LEU A 239 39.81 51.51 40.27
C LEU A 239 39.54 53.02 40.19
N SER A 240 38.33 53.42 39.80
CA SER A 240 37.99 54.85 39.76
C SER A 240 37.93 55.50 41.14
N LEU A 241 37.47 54.76 42.16
CA LEU A 241 37.44 55.20 43.55
C LEU A 241 38.85 55.34 44.14
N THR A 242 39.68 54.30 44.02
CA THR A 242 41.07 54.35 44.50
C THR A 242 41.88 55.43 43.78
N HIS A 243 41.73 55.59 42.46
CA HIS A 243 42.41 56.66 41.72
C HIS A 243 41.98 58.07 42.17
N PHE A 244 40.70 58.25 42.54
CA PHE A 244 40.20 59.49 43.12
C PHE A 244 40.79 59.76 44.52
N GLU A 245 40.80 58.74 45.40
CA GLU A 245 41.34 58.82 46.77
C GLU A 245 42.82 59.20 46.83
N TYR A 246 43.65 58.67 45.93
CA TYR A 246 45.07 59.03 45.87
C TYR A 246 45.36 60.42 45.29
N SER A 247 44.37 61.10 44.69
CA SER A 247 44.61 62.35 43.94
C SER A 247 44.48 63.66 44.74
N ASN A 248 43.87 63.67 45.94
CA ASN A 248 43.70 64.92 46.71
C ASN A 248 43.42 64.76 48.23
N PRO A 249 44.44 64.65 49.10
CA PRO A 249 44.28 64.27 50.51
C PRO A 249 43.73 65.36 51.46
N LYS A 250 43.26 66.51 50.94
CA LYS A 250 42.66 67.61 51.74
C LYS A 250 41.17 67.85 51.48
N ARG A 251 40.55 67.18 50.50
CA ARG A 251 39.09 67.20 50.28
C ARG A 251 38.34 66.11 51.04
N THR A 252 39.09 65.13 51.55
CA THR A 252 38.62 63.82 51.99
C THR A 252 37.45 63.85 52.97
N ILE A 253 37.40 64.79 53.92
CA ILE A 253 36.34 64.84 54.95
C ILE A 253 35.01 65.37 54.38
N ALA A 254 35.05 66.39 53.53
CA ALA A 254 33.85 66.95 52.90
C ALA A 254 33.30 66.00 51.82
N ASP A 255 34.19 65.38 51.04
CA ASP A 255 33.81 64.37 50.05
C ASP A 255 33.38 63.05 50.71
N LEU A 256 33.92 62.65 51.86
CA LEU A 256 33.40 61.54 52.67
C LEU A 256 31.96 61.81 53.10
N ASN A 257 31.65 62.96 53.70
CA ASN A 257 30.27 63.27 54.08
C ASN A 257 29.33 63.28 52.88
N LYS A 258 29.78 63.78 51.72
CA LYS A 258 28.99 63.76 50.48
C LYS A 258 28.80 62.35 49.91
N GLN A 259 29.82 61.49 49.98
CA GLN A 259 29.73 60.08 49.61
C GLN A 259 28.83 59.29 50.56
N TRP A 260 28.90 59.54 51.88
CA TRP A 260 27.99 58.95 52.87
C TRP A 260 26.54 59.36 52.59
N GLN A 261 26.29 60.64 52.26
CA GLN A 261 24.96 61.10 51.85
C GLN A 261 24.49 60.41 50.57
N GLN A 262 25.32 60.36 49.52
CA GLN A 262 24.97 59.67 48.27
C GLN A 262 24.76 58.16 48.45
N LYS A 263 25.51 57.52 49.35
CA LYS A 263 25.37 56.10 49.69
C LYS A 263 24.07 55.84 50.46
N LEU A 264 23.70 56.74 51.37
CA LEU A 264 22.43 56.73 52.07
C LEU A 264 21.26 56.91 51.08
N ASP A 265 21.35 57.88 50.17
CA ASP A 265 20.32 58.14 49.14
C ASP A 265 20.16 56.94 48.19
N LEU A 266 21.26 56.34 47.73
CA LEU A 266 21.23 55.12 46.90
C LEU A 266 20.64 53.92 47.66
N GLN A 267 20.94 53.79 48.94
CA GLN A 267 20.38 52.74 49.79
C GLN A 267 18.89 52.96 50.03
N LEU A 268 18.45 54.22 50.22
CA LEU A 268 17.05 54.61 50.33
C LEU A 268 16.27 54.28 49.04
N MET A 269 16.83 54.63 47.87
CA MET A 269 16.27 54.29 46.56
C MET A 269 16.21 52.77 46.31
N SER A 270 17.20 52.02 46.81
CA SER A 270 17.17 50.55 46.78
C SER A 270 16.05 49.98 47.65
N TYR A 271 15.87 50.51 48.87
CA TYR A 271 14.77 50.13 49.75
C TYR A 271 13.41 50.46 49.13
N GLN A 272 13.21 51.67 48.60
CA GLN A 272 11.97 52.06 47.91
C GLN A 272 11.65 51.16 46.71
N ARG A 273 12.67 50.75 45.92
CA ARG A 273 12.49 49.78 44.83
C ARG A 273 12.10 48.40 45.35
N GLN A 274 12.69 47.95 46.46
CA GLN A 274 12.33 46.67 47.08
C GLN A 274 10.91 46.70 47.66
N GLU A 275 10.51 47.81 48.28
CA GLU A 275 9.16 48.06 48.80
C GLU A 275 8.12 48.08 47.67
N GLN A 276 8.37 48.80 46.57
CA GLN A 276 7.51 48.77 45.37
C GLN A 276 7.39 47.36 44.77
N LEU A 277 8.49 46.60 44.72
CA LEU A 277 8.46 45.21 44.26
C LEU A 277 7.66 44.30 45.20
N LEU A 278 7.73 44.54 46.52
CA LEU A 278 6.98 43.80 47.53
C LEU A 278 5.49 44.11 47.42
N ILE A 279 5.10 45.39 47.27
CA ILE A 279 3.71 45.80 46.99
C ILE A 279 3.17 45.13 45.73
N TYR A 280 3.92 45.19 44.62
CA TYR A 280 3.54 44.52 43.36
C TYR A 280 3.39 42.99 43.52
N LYS A 281 4.22 42.37 44.36
CA LYS A 281 4.09 40.94 44.67
C LYS A 281 2.89 40.64 45.56
N GLN A 282 2.55 41.53 46.50
CA GLN A 282 1.34 41.45 47.31
C GLN A 282 0.08 41.54 46.43
N GLU A 283 0.06 42.43 45.45
CA GLU A 283 -1.02 42.56 44.47
C GLU A 283 -1.17 41.30 43.59
N GLN A 284 -0.06 40.73 43.11
CA GLN A 284 -0.07 39.45 42.38
C GLN A 284 -0.63 38.30 43.24
N ILE A 285 -0.29 38.24 44.52
CA ILE A 285 -0.82 37.23 45.45
C ILE A 285 -2.33 37.41 45.62
N ALA A 286 -2.80 38.63 45.88
CA ALA A 286 -4.23 38.92 46.04
C ALA A 286 -5.05 38.61 44.77
N GLU A 287 -4.50 38.83 43.57
CA GLU A 287 -5.16 38.45 42.31
C GLU A 287 -5.26 36.93 42.14
N LEU A 288 -4.23 36.18 42.56
CA LEU A 288 -4.22 34.72 42.55
C LEU A 288 -5.16 34.13 43.60
N GLU A 289 -5.19 34.67 44.81
CA GLU A 289 -6.14 34.30 45.87
C GLU A 289 -7.59 34.51 45.39
N LYS A 290 -7.89 35.64 44.76
CA LYS A 290 -9.20 35.88 44.14
C LYS A 290 -9.54 34.82 43.10
N LYS A 291 -8.62 34.50 42.18
CA LYS A 291 -8.81 33.44 41.17
C LYS A 291 -9.05 32.07 41.78
N ILE A 292 -8.39 31.75 42.90
CA ILE A 292 -8.65 30.51 43.66
C ILE A 292 -10.08 30.52 44.20
N THR A 293 -10.52 31.60 44.86
CA THR A 293 -11.90 31.68 45.39
C THR A 293 -12.97 31.62 44.29
N ASP A 294 -12.73 32.22 43.12
CA ASP A 294 -13.64 32.16 41.97
C ASP A 294 -13.73 30.72 41.41
N LEU A 295 -12.61 29.98 41.38
CA LEU A 295 -12.57 28.58 40.94
C LEU A 295 -13.21 27.64 41.96
N GLU A 296 -13.01 27.85 43.26
CA GLU A 296 -13.67 27.10 44.33
C GLU A 296 -15.20 27.25 44.28
N GLN A 297 -15.71 28.46 44.03
CA GLN A 297 -17.14 28.70 43.83
C GLN A 297 -17.68 27.98 42.59
N GLN A 298 -16.94 27.98 41.47
CA GLN A 298 -17.33 27.21 40.27
C GLN A 298 -17.36 25.69 40.53
N LEU A 299 -16.44 25.18 41.34
CA LEU A 299 -16.38 23.77 41.70
C LEU A 299 -17.57 23.39 42.61
N GLN A 300 -17.86 24.19 43.63
CA GLN A 300 -19.06 24.02 44.48
C GLN A 300 -20.37 24.09 43.67
N GLN A 301 -20.48 24.97 42.67
CA GLN A 301 -21.64 25.01 41.79
C GLN A 301 -21.77 23.72 40.96
N LYS A 302 -20.66 23.19 40.42
CA LYS A 302 -20.68 21.90 39.71
C LYS A 302 -21.10 20.76 40.63
N ASP A 303 -20.53 20.67 41.84
CA ASP A 303 -20.89 19.65 42.82
C ASP A 303 -22.38 19.70 43.18
N PHE A 304 -22.97 20.91 43.28
CA PHE A 304 -24.40 21.09 43.49
C PHE A 304 -25.24 20.55 42.32
N TYR A 305 -24.86 20.85 41.06
CA TYR A 305 -25.56 20.29 39.89
C TYR A 305 -25.42 18.76 39.80
N HIS A 306 -24.21 18.23 39.98
CA HIS A 306 -23.97 16.79 39.98
C HIS A 306 -24.77 16.07 41.07
N LYS A 307 -24.87 16.66 42.28
CA LYS A 307 -25.71 16.12 43.36
C LYS A 307 -27.19 16.14 43.02
N LYS A 308 -27.69 17.24 42.44
CA LYS A 308 -29.08 17.35 41.96
C LYS A 308 -29.40 16.31 40.88
N ASP A 309 -28.46 16.05 39.97
CA ASP A 309 -28.65 15.03 38.93
C ASP A 309 -28.62 13.60 39.50
N ILE A 310 -27.78 13.33 40.50
CA ILE A 310 -27.82 12.08 41.27
C ILE A 310 -29.18 11.90 41.96
N ASP A 311 -29.70 12.94 42.61
CA ASP A 311 -31.01 12.89 43.28
C ASP A 311 -32.17 12.70 42.28
N ASN A 312 -32.11 13.36 41.11
CA ASN A 312 -33.05 13.14 40.01
C ASN A 312 -33.00 11.68 39.50
N LEU A 313 -31.79 11.12 39.31
CA LEU A 313 -31.62 9.73 38.90
C LEU A 313 -32.14 8.74 39.95
N HIS A 314 -31.94 9.02 41.24
CA HIS A 314 -32.53 8.23 42.32
C HIS A 314 -34.07 8.25 42.30
N LEU A 315 -34.68 9.41 42.01
CA LEU A 315 -36.15 9.53 41.86
C LEU A 315 -36.66 8.76 40.64
N VAL A 316 -35.95 8.81 39.51
CA VAL A 316 -36.26 8.01 38.31
C VAL A 316 -36.14 6.50 38.61
N ILE A 317 -35.10 6.08 39.33
CA ILE A 317 -34.94 4.69 39.76
C ILE A 317 -36.06 4.25 40.72
N ALA A 318 -36.50 5.12 41.64
CA ALA A 318 -37.61 4.83 42.55
C ALA A 318 -38.94 4.65 41.79
N THR A 319 -39.28 5.59 40.91
CA THR A 319 -40.49 5.52 40.09
C THR A 319 -40.51 4.33 39.12
N LEU A 320 -39.36 3.96 38.53
CA LEU A 320 -39.23 2.74 37.73
C LEU A 320 -39.38 1.47 38.57
N LYS A 321 -38.87 1.44 39.80
CA LYS A 321 -39.09 0.30 40.73
C LYS A 321 -40.56 0.15 41.10
N ASP A 322 -41.26 1.25 41.35
CA ASP A 322 -42.70 1.23 41.65
C ASP A 322 -43.52 0.78 40.42
N GLN A 323 -43.14 1.18 39.20
CA GLN A 323 -43.76 0.69 37.97
C GLN A 323 -43.54 -0.81 37.76
N ILE A 324 -42.32 -1.32 37.98
CA ILE A 324 -42.02 -2.76 37.94
C ILE A 324 -42.87 -3.51 38.97
N PHE A 325 -42.95 -2.99 40.21
CA PHE A 325 -43.77 -3.59 41.26
C PHE A 325 -45.27 -3.58 40.92
N GLN A 326 -45.79 -2.55 40.24
CA GLN A 326 -47.17 -2.54 39.76
C GLN A 326 -47.40 -3.60 38.67
N LEU A 327 -46.52 -3.69 37.68
CA LEU A 327 -46.62 -4.69 36.60
C LEU A 327 -46.53 -6.13 37.13
N GLU A 328 -45.60 -6.42 38.05
CA GLU A 328 -45.48 -7.72 38.72
C GLU A 328 -46.73 -8.12 39.54
N ASN A 329 -47.53 -7.14 39.97
CA ASN A 329 -48.79 -7.38 40.69
C ASN A 329 -50.01 -7.45 39.75
N GLU A 330 -49.97 -6.84 38.56
CA GLU A 330 -51.00 -7.02 37.53
C GLU A 330 -50.92 -8.41 36.87
N ASP A 331 -49.71 -8.91 36.57
CA ASP A 331 -49.52 -10.27 36.04
C ASP A 331 -50.01 -11.35 37.03
N LYS A 332 -49.89 -11.10 38.34
CA LYS A 332 -50.45 -11.98 39.39
C LYS A 332 -51.97 -11.91 39.51
N ARG A 333 -52.65 -10.97 38.85
CA ARG A 333 -54.12 -10.81 38.89
C ARG A 333 -54.85 -11.30 37.64
N LYS A 334 -54.15 -11.86 36.65
CA LYS A 334 -54.76 -12.48 35.45
C LYS A 334 -54.13 -13.84 35.11
N SER A 335 -54.39 -14.86 35.94
CA SER A 335 -54.17 -16.25 35.54
C SER A 335 -55.25 -17.20 36.09
N LEU A 336 -56.13 -17.65 35.19
CA LEU A 336 -56.90 -18.92 35.12
C LEU A 336 -58.13 -18.72 34.21
N PRO A 337 -58.64 -19.75 33.48
CA PRO A 337 -58.07 -21.07 33.20
C PRO A 337 -57.91 -21.38 31.68
N VAL A 338 -57.37 -22.57 31.39
CA VAL A 338 -57.12 -23.14 30.05
C VAL A 338 -58.39 -23.69 29.40
N ILE A 339 -58.65 -23.40 28.10
CA ILE A 339 -59.39 -24.27 27.14
C ILE A 339 -58.87 -24.04 25.69
N ASP A 340 -58.55 -25.17 25.02
CA ASP A 340 -58.50 -25.55 23.58
C ASP A 340 -58.02 -24.64 22.41
N GLN A 341 -57.37 -25.34 21.45
CA GLN A 341 -57.04 -24.98 20.06
C GLN A 341 -58.31 -25.01 19.14
N PRO A 342 -58.32 -24.63 17.83
CA PRO A 342 -57.18 -24.46 16.89
C PRO A 342 -57.25 -23.32 15.83
N ASN A 343 -56.21 -23.30 14.99
CA ASN A 343 -56.09 -22.79 13.60
C ASN A 343 -56.10 -21.28 13.22
N GLU A 344 -55.02 -20.93 12.51
CA GLU A 344 -54.91 -20.07 11.30
C GLU A 344 -55.61 -18.70 11.23
N SER A 345 -54.81 -17.62 11.23
CA SER A 345 -54.66 -16.77 10.03
C SER A 345 -53.49 -15.77 10.12
N SER A 346 -52.75 -15.66 9.00
CA SER A 346 -52.24 -14.44 8.34
C SER A 346 -52.39 -13.08 9.07
N ASP A 347 -51.45 -12.13 9.02
CA ASP A 347 -50.09 -12.01 8.45
C ASP A 347 -49.54 -10.61 8.86
N ARG A 348 -48.24 -10.36 8.72
CA ARG A 348 -47.57 -9.03 8.80
C ARG A 348 -47.70 -8.23 10.12
N ASN A 349 -46.62 -8.27 10.90
CA ASN A 349 -45.75 -7.09 10.92
C ASN A 349 -44.27 -7.44 11.13
N LYS A 350 -43.39 -6.56 10.66
CA LYS A 350 -42.01 -6.93 10.27
C LYS A 350 -41.10 -7.24 11.45
N LYS A 351 -40.41 -8.38 11.34
CA LYS A 351 -39.18 -8.68 12.08
C LYS A 351 -38.14 -7.57 11.82
N HIS A 352 -37.92 -6.70 12.80
CA HIS A 352 -36.54 -6.31 13.11
C HIS A 352 -36.07 -7.24 14.23
N ALA A 353 -35.41 -8.32 13.84
CA ALA A 353 -34.52 -9.01 14.77
C ALA A 353 -33.33 -8.08 15.00
N SER A 354 -33.44 -7.21 16.02
CA SER A 354 -32.25 -6.66 16.65
C SER A 354 -31.46 -7.85 17.17
N VAL A 355 -30.35 -8.17 16.49
CA VAL A 355 -29.40 -9.13 17.01
C VAL A 355 -28.91 -8.55 18.33
N ILE A 356 -29.37 -9.12 19.45
CA ILE A 356 -28.83 -8.82 20.77
C ILE A 356 -27.45 -9.46 20.81
N ILE A 357 -26.48 -8.77 20.22
CA ILE A 357 -25.07 -9.05 20.44
C ILE A 357 -24.86 -8.76 21.92
N ASN A 358 -24.68 -9.81 22.72
CA ASN A 358 -24.28 -9.70 24.12
C ASN A 358 -22.86 -9.13 24.19
N LYS A 359 -22.74 -7.80 24.00
CA LYS A 359 -21.48 -7.07 24.06
C LYS A 359 -20.97 -7.08 25.49
N LYS A 360 -20.02 -7.98 25.77
CA LYS A 360 -19.35 -8.06 27.07
C LYS A 360 -18.57 -6.76 27.29
N ARG A 361 -18.95 -6.00 28.30
CA ARG A 361 -18.16 -4.85 28.77
C ARG A 361 -16.90 -5.38 29.45
N ILE A 362 -15.73 -4.90 29.03
CA ILE A 362 -14.42 -5.31 29.54
C ILE A 362 -13.56 -4.08 29.80
N GLN A 363 -12.56 -4.23 30.67
CA GLN A 363 -11.57 -3.19 30.91
C GLN A 363 -10.60 -3.10 29.72
N LYS A 364 -10.20 -1.88 29.36
CA LYS A 364 -9.18 -1.61 28.34
C LYS A 364 -7.82 -2.16 28.76
N VAL A 365 -7.07 -2.71 27.82
CA VAL A 365 -5.70 -3.19 28.06
C VAL A 365 -4.77 -2.02 28.36
N THR A 366 -3.98 -2.13 29.42
CA THR A 366 -2.97 -1.16 29.84
C THR A 366 -1.60 -1.49 29.27
N PHE A 367 -0.72 -0.48 29.15
CA PHE A 367 0.64 -0.72 28.67
C PHE A 367 1.43 -1.64 29.61
N HIS A 368 1.14 -1.63 30.92
CA HIS A 368 1.84 -2.45 31.89
C HIS A 368 1.66 -3.95 31.60
N GLU A 369 0.42 -4.38 31.31
CA GLU A 369 0.06 -5.77 31.01
C GLU A 369 0.80 -6.33 29.78
N ILE A 370 0.98 -5.51 28.73
CA ILE A 370 1.65 -5.94 27.49
C ILE A 370 3.16 -5.64 27.46
N SER A 371 3.68 -4.83 28.38
CA SER A 371 5.06 -4.32 28.32
C SER A 371 6.14 -5.41 28.25
N LEU A 372 5.96 -6.50 29.00
CA LEU A 372 6.87 -7.64 28.98
C LEU A 372 6.71 -8.49 27.71
N MET A 373 5.47 -8.67 27.23
CA MET A 373 5.17 -9.41 25.99
C MET A 373 5.78 -8.71 24.77
N LEU A 374 5.76 -7.37 24.75
CA LEU A 374 6.41 -6.56 23.71
C LEU A 374 7.94 -6.70 23.74
N LEU A 375 8.54 -6.78 24.93
CA LEU A 375 9.99 -7.00 25.07
C LEU A 375 10.39 -8.41 24.59
N GLU A 376 9.64 -9.45 24.99
CA GLU A 376 9.82 -10.83 24.54
C GLU A 376 9.66 -10.94 23.01
N LEU A 377 8.64 -10.28 22.44
CA LEU A 377 8.43 -10.21 21.00
C LEU A 377 9.58 -9.50 20.27
N GLN A 378 10.09 -8.40 20.83
CA GLN A 378 11.26 -7.71 20.28
C GLN A 378 12.50 -8.63 20.27
N MET A 379 12.73 -9.42 21.34
CA MET A 379 13.82 -10.41 21.37
C MET A 379 13.61 -11.53 20.36
N LYS A 380 12.37 -12.02 20.20
CA LYS A 380 12.02 -13.03 19.19
C LYS A 380 12.31 -12.54 17.76
N LEU A 381 11.90 -11.32 17.43
CA LEU A 381 12.14 -10.70 16.13
C LEU A 381 13.63 -10.47 15.85
N LYS A 382 14.42 -10.08 16.87
CA LYS A 382 15.89 -9.95 16.77
C LYS A 382 16.57 -11.30 16.52
N LEU A 383 16.19 -12.35 17.26
CA LEU A 383 16.74 -13.71 17.10
C LEU A 383 16.38 -14.34 15.74
N ASN A 384 15.21 -14.01 15.19
CA ASN A 384 14.78 -14.43 13.85
C ASN A 384 15.38 -13.56 12.73
N GLU A 385 16.33 -12.66 13.03
CA GLU A 385 17.00 -11.75 12.10
C GLU A 385 16.06 -10.83 11.29
N ILE A 386 14.91 -10.43 11.86
CA ILE A 386 13.89 -9.67 11.15
C ILE A 386 14.13 -8.17 11.30
N PRO A 387 14.40 -7.42 10.22
CA PRO A 387 14.61 -5.99 10.29
C PRO A 387 13.33 -5.26 10.70
N PHE A 388 13.43 -4.31 11.63
CA PHE A 388 12.31 -3.47 12.09
C PHE A 388 11.53 -2.83 10.92
N ASN A 389 12.22 -2.44 9.85
CA ASN A 389 11.61 -1.83 8.66
C ASN A 389 10.74 -2.78 7.83
N ARG A 390 10.80 -4.11 8.05
CA ARG A 390 9.94 -5.10 7.38
C ARG A 390 8.65 -5.42 8.14
N LEU A 391 8.52 -4.98 9.39
CA LEU A 391 7.37 -5.34 10.24
C LEU A 391 6.00 -4.97 9.61
N ASP A 392 5.95 -3.84 8.89
CA ASP A 392 4.76 -3.37 8.19
C ASP A 392 4.22 -4.41 7.20
N GLN A 393 5.10 -5.11 6.48
CA GLN A 393 4.73 -6.03 5.39
C GLN A 393 3.89 -7.21 5.92
N TYR A 394 4.19 -7.67 7.14
CA TYR A 394 3.44 -8.74 7.78
C TYR A 394 2.05 -8.28 8.21
N ILE A 395 1.91 -7.03 8.71
CA ILE A 395 0.63 -6.45 9.14
C ILE A 395 -0.26 -6.05 7.93
N TYR A 396 0.34 -5.57 6.83
CA TYR A 396 -0.39 -5.28 5.58
C TYR A 396 -1.04 -6.51 4.94
N SER A 397 -0.48 -7.70 5.15
CA SER A 397 -0.88 -8.94 4.47
C SER A 397 -2.36 -9.35 4.64
N LYS A 398 -3.01 -8.90 5.72
CA LYS A 398 -4.41 -9.22 6.07
C LYS A 398 -5.39 -8.07 5.86
N SER A 399 -4.92 -6.89 5.41
CA SER A 399 -5.76 -5.70 5.33
C SER A 399 -6.80 -5.75 4.20
N VAL A 400 -8.01 -5.27 4.48
CA VAL A 400 -9.08 -5.14 3.49
C VAL A 400 -9.47 -3.68 3.37
N LYS A 401 -9.27 -3.10 2.18
CA LYS A 401 -9.55 -1.67 1.88
C LYS A 401 -8.82 -0.66 2.79
N GLY A 402 -7.67 -1.03 3.37
CA GLY A 402 -6.91 -0.16 4.28
C GLY A 402 -7.40 -0.16 5.74
N CYS A 403 -8.37 -0.99 6.09
CA CYS A 403 -8.75 -1.25 7.48
C CYS A 403 -8.22 -2.61 7.94
N LEU A 404 -8.00 -2.74 9.25
CA LEU A 404 -7.79 -4.02 9.94
C LEU A 404 -8.84 -4.16 11.04
N THR A 405 -9.44 -5.34 11.15
CA THR A 405 -10.25 -5.71 12.32
C THR A 405 -9.35 -6.19 13.47
N LEU A 406 -9.88 -6.18 14.69
CA LEU A 406 -9.27 -6.84 15.84
C LEU A 406 -8.97 -8.33 15.54
N SER A 407 -9.88 -9.03 14.85
CA SER A 407 -9.67 -10.43 14.43
C SER A 407 -8.47 -10.60 13.50
N ASP A 408 -8.34 -9.74 12.48
CA ASP A 408 -7.26 -9.82 11.49
C ASP A 408 -5.89 -9.63 12.15
N LEU A 409 -5.82 -8.71 13.12
CA LEU A 409 -4.59 -8.41 13.85
C LEU A 409 -4.23 -9.54 14.84
N ILE A 410 -5.21 -10.16 15.49
CA ILE A 410 -5.02 -11.36 16.31
C ILE A 410 -4.49 -12.52 15.46
N GLU A 411 -5.09 -12.81 14.30
CA GLU A 411 -4.59 -13.83 13.37
C GLU A 411 -3.16 -13.53 12.91
N THR A 412 -2.88 -12.28 12.57
CA THR A 412 -1.54 -11.84 12.14
C THR A 412 -0.50 -12.12 13.21
N PHE A 413 -0.77 -11.78 14.49
CA PHE A 413 0.18 -12.02 15.57
C PHE A 413 0.35 -13.50 15.96
N LYS A 414 -0.62 -14.38 15.64
CA LYS A 414 -0.46 -15.84 15.79
C LYS A 414 0.41 -16.46 14.69
N GLN A 415 0.61 -15.77 13.57
CA GLN A 415 1.38 -16.27 12.43
C GLN A 415 2.86 -15.85 12.50
N GLN A 416 3.70 -16.55 11.72
CA GLN A 416 5.08 -16.14 11.47
C GLN A 416 5.11 -14.71 10.91
N PRO A 417 5.93 -13.80 11.44
CA PRO A 417 7.06 -14.08 12.33
C PRO A 417 6.80 -13.94 13.83
N PHE A 418 5.61 -13.47 14.21
CA PHE A 418 5.31 -13.09 15.59
C PHE A 418 5.04 -14.33 16.45
N GLU A 419 4.21 -15.26 15.97
CA GLU A 419 3.71 -16.47 16.64
C GLU A 419 3.57 -16.29 18.16
N LEU A 420 2.71 -15.34 18.54
CA LEU A 420 2.28 -15.14 19.91
C LEU A 420 1.23 -16.20 20.28
N ASN A 421 1.13 -16.51 21.58
CA ASN A 421 0.01 -17.31 22.07
C ASN A 421 -1.32 -16.52 22.00
N ASP A 422 -2.44 -17.22 22.17
CA ASP A 422 -3.78 -16.66 22.04
C ASP A 422 -4.06 -15.46 22.95
N GLU A 423 -3.55 -15.48 24.17
CA GLU A 423 -3.72 -14.40 25.16
C GLU A 423 -2.86 -13.18 24.80
N GLN A 424 -1.57 -13.38 24.52
CA GLN A 424 -0.63 -12.35 24.09
C GLN A 424 -1.10 -11.66 22.80
N ALA A 425 -1.49 -12.44 21.79
CA ALA A 425 -2.01 -11.92 20.53
C ALA A 425 -3.28 -11.08 20.75
N THR A 426 -4.19 -11.55 21.61
CA THR A 426 -5.40 -10.81 21.96
C THR A 426 -5.09 -9.51 22.69
N LEU A 427 -4.26 -9.52 23.73
CA LEU A 427 -3.96 -8.32 24.52
C LEU A 427 -3.23 -7.24 23.71
N ILE A 428 -2.24 -7.63 22.90
CA ILE A 428 -1.51 -6.67 22.05
C ILE A 428 -2.40 -6.13 20.94
N ALA A 429 -3.20 -6.98 20.27
CA ALA A 429 -4.12 -6.52 19.22
C ALA A 429 -5.21 -5.59 19.78
N ARG A 430 -5.75 -5.91 20.95
CA ARG A 430 -6.70 -5.06 21.67
C ARG A 430 -6.11 -3.69 21.97
N PHE A 431 -4.89 -3.62 22.52
CA PHE A 431 -4.22 -2.33 22.79
C PHE A 431 -4.02 -1.47 21.53
N ILE A 432 -3.84 -2.08 20.36
CA ILE A 432 -3.59 -1.37 19.09
C ILE A 432 -4.88 -0.87 18.41
N ILE A 433 -5.97 -1.64 18.51
CA ILE A 433 -7.24 -1.34 17.81
C ILE A 433 -8.22 -0.57 18.70
N GLU A 434 -8.25 -0.83 20.01
CA GLU A 434 -9.23 -0.24 20.93
C GLU A 434 -8.95 1.26 21.18
N PRO A 435 -9.99 2.11 21.20
CA PRO A 435 -9.82 3.56 21.25
C PRO A 435 -9.17 4.03 22.56
N GLU A 436 -8.38 5.11 22.48
CA GLU A 436 -7.53 5.49 23.61
C GLU A 436 -8.30 6.10 24.81
N GLN A 437 -9.52 6.61 24.57
CA GLN A 437 -10.24 7.53 25.47
C GLN A 437 -11.14 6.87 26.53
N GLU A 438 -11.39 5.56 26.47
CA GLU A 438 -12.32 4.87 27.37
C GLU A 438 -11.62 3.81 28.25
N GLU A 439 -11.87 3.82 29.56
CA GLU A 439 -11.34 2.81 30.49
C GLU A 439 -12.07 1.46 30.37
N TRP A 440 -13.36 1.52 30.01
CA TRP A 440 -14.25 0.36 29.88
C TRP A 440 -14.96 0.40 28.55
N ILE A 441 -14.77 -0.65 27.76
CA ILE A 441 -15.22 -0.75 26.38
C ILE A 441 -16.11 -1.96 26.19
N TYR A 442 -16.89 -1.97 25.11
CA TYR A 442 -17.64 -3.13 24.68
C TYR A 442 -16.80 -3.98 23.73
N TYR A 443 -16.49 -5.21 24.11
CA TYR A 443 -15.71 -6.11 23.26
C TYR A 443 -16.41 -6.38 21.93
N ASP A 444 -15.72 -6.10 20.83
CA ASP A 444 -16.20 -6.34 19.48
C ASP A 444 -15.03 -6.85 18.62
N VAL A 445 -15.10 -8.13 18.23
CA VAL A 445 -14.08 -8.80 17.39
C VAL A 445 -13.98 -8.13 16.00
N ASN A 446 -15.04 -7.45 15.57
CA ASN A 446 -15.10 -6.72 14.31
C ASN A 446 -14.77 -5.23 14.46
N CYS A 447 -14.31 -4.77 15.64
CA CYS A 447 -13.79 -3.42 15.81
C CYS A 447 -12.68 -3.18 14.78
N GLN A 448 -12.73 -2.05 14.07
CA GLN A 448 -11.82 -1.74 12.97
C GLN A 448 -11.04 -0.46 13.27
N ASN A 449 -9.78 -0.43 12.84
CA ASN A 449 -8.98 0.79 12.80
C ASN A 449 -8.29 0.92 11.43
N ASP A 450 -7.87 2.14 11.09
CA ASP A 450 -7.06 2.39 9.90
C ASP A 450 -5.70 1.69 10.04
N ILE A 451 -5.25 1.00 8.99
CA ILE A 451 -4.01 0.23 9.05
C ILE A 451 -2.77 1.08 9.33
N VAL A 452 -2.72 2.32 8.82
CA VAL A 452 -1.60 3.23 9.02
C VAL A 452 -1.51 3.62 10.51
N ILE A 453 -2.66 3.82 11.16
CA ILE A 453 -2.74 4.06 12.60
C ILE A 453 -2.30 2.81 13.38
N ALA A 454 -2.85 1.64 13.05
CA ALA A 454 -2.52 0.38 13.73
C ALA A 454 -1.02 0.03 13.64
N ILE A 455 -0.40 0.18 12.46
CA ILE A 455 1.03 -0.02 12.24
C ILE A 455 1.86 1.01 13.00
N SER A 456 1.44 2.28 13.01
CA SER A 456 2.13 3.35 13.77
C SER A 456 2.16 3.04 15.27
N ILE A 457 1.01 2.66 15.85
CA ILE A 457 0.92 2.25 17.27
C ILE A 457 1.83 1.04 17.52
N PHE A 458 1.74 -0.02 16.71
CA PHE A 458 2.58 -1.21 16.86
C PHE A 458 4.08 -0.90 16.82
N LYS A 459 4.54 -0.09 15.86
CA LYS A 459 5.94 0.31 15.74
C LYS A 459 6.42 1.14 16.93
N ASN A 460 5.57 2.03 17.45
CA ASN A 460 5.88 2.81 18.66
C ASN A 460 5.98 1.92 19.91
N LEU A 461 5.17 0.84 20.00
CA LEU A 461 5.20 -0.13 21.10
C LEU A 461 6.44 -1.03 21.08
N ILE A 462 6.78 -1.61 19.93
CA ILE A 462 7.98 -2.46 19.75
C ILE A 462 9.26 -1.64 19.91
N LYS A 463 9.21 -0.34 19.56
CA LYS A 463 10.34 0.59 19.43
C LYS A 463 11.33 0.17 18.35
N GLN A 464 11.96 1.16 17.72
CA GLN A 464 13.00 0.92 16.72
C GLN A 464 14.15 0.11 17.32
N TYR A 465 14.57 -0.94 16.61
CA TYR A 465 15.72 -1.76 16.96
C TYR A 465 16.60 -2.05 15.74
N GLU A 466 17.87 -2.32 16.02
CA GLU A 466 18.87 -2.74 15.03
C GLU A 466 19.19 -4.23 15.21
N LEU A 467 19.60 -4.89 14.13
CA LEU A 467 20.12 -6.26 14.19
C LEU A 467 21.63 -6.21 14.45
N ILE A 468 22.11 -7.01 15.39
CA ILE A 468 23.54 -7.11 15.71
C ILE A 468 24.23 -7.93 14.62
N SER A 469 25.29 -7.40 14.01
CA SER A 469 26.04 -8.13 12.97
C SER A 469 26.82 -9.30 13.58
N CYS A 470 27.17 -10.30 12.77
CA CYS A 470 27.98 -11.45 13.21
C CYS A 470 29.34 -11.04 13.82
N GLU A 471 29.91 -9.91 13.39
CA GLU A 471 31.17 -9.37 13.93
C GLU A 471 30.94 -8.61 15.25
N GLU A 472 29.94 -7.72 15.29
CA GLU A 472 29.56 -7.03 16.53
C GLU A 472 29.15 -8.01 17.63
N HIS A 473 28.40 -9.06 17.29
CA HIS A 473 27.97 -10.09 18.23
C HIS A 473 29.17 -10.77 18.91
N LYS A 474 30.24 -11.10 18.18
CA LYS A 474 31.44 -11.71 18.77
C LYS A 474 32.12 -10.77 19.78
N VAL A 475 32.24 -9.49 19.45
CA VAL A 475 32.86 -8.48 20.32
C VAL A 475 32.00 -8.25 21.57
N LEU A 476 30.70 -7.99 21.40
CA LEU A 476 29.76 -7.74 22.48
C LEU A 476 29.59 -8.98 23.39
N TYR A 477 29.54 -10.18 22.83
CA TYR A 477 29.45 -11.42 23.61
C TYR A 477 30.70 -11.63 24.47
N THR A 478 31.89 -11.37 23.92
CA THR A 478 33.15 -11.45 24.68
C THR A 478 33.17 -10.44 25.84
N GLN A 479 32.74 -9.20 25.60
CA GLN A 479 32.61 -8.17 26.63
C GLN A 479 31.58 -8.57 27.70
N LEU A 480 30.43 -9.09 27.29
CA LEU A 480 29.38 -9.55 28.21
C LEU A 480 29.88 -10.69 29.11
N CYS A 481 30.57 -11.69 28.56
CA CYS A 481 31.14 -12.79 29.36
C CYS A 481 32.18 -12.27 30.37
N GLN A 482 33.04 -11.31 29.99
CA GLN A 482 34.00 -10.68 30.90
C GLN A 482 33.31 -9.97 32.07
N VAL A 483 32.30 -9.14 31.79
CA VAL A 483 31.52 -8.43 32.82
C VAL A 483 30.78 -9.41 33.72
N MET A 484 30.06 -10.38 33.15
CA MET A 484 29.28 -11.34 33.93
C MET A 484 30.16 -12.20 34.82
N LYS A 485 31.35 -12.61 34.35
CA LYS A 485 32.35 -13.34 35.15
C LYS A 485 32.96 -12.49 36.26
N GLN A 486 33.21 -11.20 36.03
CA GLN A 486 33.75 -10.29 37.05
C GLN A 486 32.76 -10.07 38.21
N PHE A 487 31.46 -9.99 37.93
CA PHE A 487 30.43 -9.65 38.91
C PHE A 487 29.57 -10.85 39.39
N GLN A 488 29.76 -12.04 38.83
CA GLN A 488 28.98 -13.27 39.10
C GLN A 488 28.65 -13.46 40.58
N ASN A 489 29.67 -13.54 41.44
CA ASN A 489 29.49 -13.84 42.86
C ASN A 489 28.61 -12.80 43.58
N LYS A 490 28.68 -11.52 43.18
CA LYS A 490 27.87 -10.46 43.79
C LYS A 490 26.42 -10.51 43.32
N ILE A 491 26.21 -10.71 42.02
CA ILE A 491 24.86 -10.82 41.41
C ILE A 491 24.14 -12.06 41.96
N VAL A 492 24.84 -13.20 42.04
CA VAL A 492 24.31 -14.44 42.64
C VAL A 492 23.96 -14.24 44.12
N SER A 493 24.82 -13.61 44.91
CA SER A 493 24.54 -13.33 46.33
C SER A 493 23.27 -12.47 46.52
N TYR A 494 23.03 -11.51 45.63
CA TYR A 494 21.81 -10.68 45.65
C TYR A 494 20.57 -11.49 45.28
N LEU A 495 20.63 -12.25 44.17
CA LEU A 495 19.48 -12.99 43.66
C LEU A 495 19.09 -14.19 44.54
N GLN A 496 20.06 -14.82 45.22
CA GLN A 496 19.81 -15.91 46.18
C GLN A 496 18.86 -15.49 47.32
N LEU A 497 18.85 -14.21 47.71
CA LEU A 497 17.91 -13.69 48.71
C LEU A 497 16.45 -13.68 48.23
N GLN A 498 16.21 -13.80 46.92
CA GLN A 498 14.87 -13.87 46.31
C GLN A 498 14.51 -15.28 45.80
N GLY A 499 15.39 -16.25 46.00
CA GLY A 499 15.19 -17.66 45.63
C GLY A 499 16.09 -18.11 44.49
N ASP A 500 15.63 -19.11 43.73
CA ASP A 500 16.41 -19.77 42.66
C ASP A 500 16.01 -19.28 41.24
N HIS A 501 14.93 -18.51 41.16
CA HIS A 501 14.37 -17.96 39.93
C HIS A 501 14.12 -16.47 40.09
N CYS A 502 14.25 -15.70 39.02
CA CYS A 502 13.90 -14.29 38.99
C CYS A 502 13.22 -13.92 37.66
N ASN A 503 12.60 -12.75 37.62
CA ASN A 503 12.19 -12.08 36.39
C ASN A 503 13.30 -11.14 35.89
N ILE A 504 13.08 -10.56 34.71
CA ILE A 504 14.08 -9.71 34.06
C ILE A 504 14.32 -8.36 34.76
N GLN A 505 13.34 -7.86 35.50
CA GLN A 505 13.47 -6.61 36.25
C GLN A 505 14.27 -6.82 37.54
N GLU A 506 14.09 -7.96 38.21
CA GLU A 506 14.89 -8.40 39.35
C GLU A 506 16.35 -8.64 38.94
N PHE A 507 16.58 -9.26 37.78
CA PHE A 507 17.93 -9.44 37.25
C PHE A 507 18.62 -8.10 36.93
N ARG A 508 17.91 -7.14 36.30
CA ARG A 508 18.44 -5.77 36.11
C ARG A 508 18.72 -5.07 37.44
N LYS A 509 17.81 -5.12 38.42
CA LYS A 509 18.05 -4.57 39.77
C LYS A 509 19.29 -5.18 40.44
N ALA A 510 19.57 -6.47 40.21
CA ALA A 510 20.78 -7.11 40.71
C ALA A 510 22.06 -6.66 39.99
N LEU A 511 21.99 -6.25 38.72
CA LEU A 511 23.09 -5.59 38.01
C LEU A 511 23.30 -4.17 38.54
N ASP A 512 22.22 -3.37 38.63
CA ASP A 512 22.23 -1.98 39.10
C ASP A 512 22.77 -1.88 40.54
N TYR A 513 22.32 -2.75 41.45
CA TYR A 513 22.78 -2.81 42.84
C TYR A 513 24.28 -3.14 42.97
N ASN A 514 24.88 -3.76 41.96
CA ASN A 514 26.28 -4.15 41.92
C ASN A 514 27.16 -3.23 41.04
N ASP A 515 26.64 -2.05 40.70
CA ASP A 515 27.25 -1.03 39.83
C ASP A 515 27.57 -1.52 38.39
N VAL A 516 26.88 -2.56 37.93
CA VAL A 516 27.10 -3.18 36.61
C VAL A 516 26.36 -2.41 35.51
N ASN A 517 26.93 -1.27 35.12
CA ASN A 517 26.41 -0.44 34.05
C ASN A 517 26.66 -1.06 32.66
N LEU A 518 25.69 -1.83 32.16
CA LEU A 518 25.71 -2.34 30.78
C LEU A 518 25.38 -1.22 29.78
N SER A 519 26.06 -1.23 28.63
CA SER A 519 25.66 -0.39 27.50
C SER A 519 24.35 -0.92 26.89
N PRO A 520 23.53 -0.10 26.20
CA PRO A 520 22.27 -0.56 25.62
C PRO A 520 22.40 -1.77 24.69
N LYS A 521 23.49 -1.88 23.91
CA LYS A 521 23.77 -3.05 23.06
C LYS A 521 24.16 -4.31 23.86
N LEU A 522 24.79 -4.16 25.04
CA LEU A 522 25.13 -5.28 25.92
C LEU A 522 23.93 -5.77 26.72
N ASP A 523 23.08 -4.86 27.20
CA ASP A 523 21.81 -5.19 27.85
C ASP A 523 20.87 -5.89 26.85
N ASP A 524 20.73 -5.37 25.62
CA ASP A 524 20.00 -6.05 24.53
C ASP A 524 20.53 -7.48 24.27
N LEU A 525 21.85 -7.67 24.18
CA LEU A 525 22.45 -8.98 23.95
C LEU A 525 22.20 -9.94 25.12
N LEU A 526 22.26 -9.45 26.36
CA LEU A 526 21.90 -10.21 27.55
C LEU A 526 20.43 -10.65 27.49
N MET A 527 19.51 -9.75 27.13
CA MET A 527 18.08 -10.08 26.97
C MET A 527 17.85 -11.10 25.87
N MET A 528 18.55 -10.97 24.74
CA MET A 528 18.51 -11.96 23.68
C MET A 528 18.99 -13.33 24.15
N LYS A 529 20.09 -13.42 24.91
CA LYS A 529 20.63 -14.70 25.42
C LYS A 529 19.73 -15.36 26.47
N ILE A 530 19.11 -14.57 27.35
CA ILE A 530 18.13 -15.10 28.32
C ILE A 530 16.89 -15.62 27.56
N TYR A 531 16.36 -14.83 26.62
CA TYR A 531 15.18 -15.23 25.85
C TYR A 531 15.45 -16.41 24.89
N GLU A 532 16.64 -16.51 24.31
CA GLU A 532 17.06 -17.64 23.47
C GLU A 532 17.02 -18.98 24.23
N GLN A 533 17.50 -18.97 25.48
CA GLN A 533 17.51 -20.13 26.36
C GLN A 533 16.13 -20.49 26.91
N PHE A 534 15.41 -19.51 27.46
CA PHE A 534 14.20 -19.76 28.27
C PHE A 534 12.89 -19.53 27.54
N ARG A 535 12.90 -18.82 26.40
CA ARG A 535 11.72 -18.37 25.63
C ARG A 535 10.71 -17.53 26.42
N GLN A 536 11.10 -17.06 27.60
CA GLN A 536 10.34 -16.14 28.46
C GLN A 536 11.29 -15.31 29.33
N LEU A 537 10.87 -14.09 29.68
CA LEU A 537 11.57 -13.14 30.55
C LEU A 537 10.83 -12.91 31.88
N SER A 538 9.62 -13.45 32.01
CA SER A 538 8.78 -13.39 33.22
C SER A 538 9.31 -14.22 34.38
N LYS A 539 9.97 -15.35 34.12
CA LYS A 539 10.55 -16.22 35.16
C LYS A 539 11.60 -17.15 34.56
N PHE A 540 12.84 -17.07 35.03
CA PHE A 540 13.93 -17.95 34.61
C PHE A 540 14.89 -18.25 35.76
N LYS A 541 15.67 -19.32 35.63
CA LYS A 541 16.68 -19.70 36.62
C LYS A 541 18.00 -18.97 36.34
N TYR A 542 18.32 -17.97 37.14
CA TYR A 542 19.44 -17.07 36.87
C TYR A 542 20.82 -17.76 36.89
N SER A 543 20.97 -18.89 37.61
CA SER A 543 22.26 -19.59 37.67
C SER A 543 22.75 -20.02 36.28
N ILE A 544 21.83 -20.45 35.42
CA ILE A 544 22.10 -20.95 34.06
C ILE A 544 22.62 -19.83 33.15
N ILE A 545 22.27 -18.56 33.40
CA ILE A 545 22.78 -17.42 32.64
C ILE A 545 24.31 -17.32 32.75
N PHE A 546 24.85 -17.59 33.95
CA PHE A 546 26.30 -17.63 34.17
C PHE A 546 26.96 -18.90 33.60
N ASP A 547 26.20 -19.95 33.33
CA ASP A 547 26.72 -21.13 32.60
C ASP A 547 26.79 -20.87 31.08
N ILE A 548 25.88 -20.05 30.55
CA ILE A 548 25.85 -19.65 29.14
C ILE A 548 26.94 -18.60 28.83
N LEU A 549 27.28 -17.72 29.77
CA LEU A 549 28.17 -16.58 29.56
C LEU A 549 29.59 -16.78 30.15
N LYS A 550 30.20 -17.95 29.89
CA LYS A 550 31.46 -18.43 30.52
C LYS A 550 32.75 -18.21 29.74
#